data_AF-A0A2V8FT41-F1
#
_entry.id   AF-A0A2V8FT41-F1
#
_cell.length_a   1.000
_cell.length_b   1.000
_cell.length_c   1.000
_cell.angle_alpha   90.00
_cell.angle_beta   90.00
_cell.angle_gamma   90.00
#
_symmetry.space_group_name_H-M   'P 1'
#
loop_
_entity.id
_entity.type
_entity.pdbx_description
1 polymer ?
#
loop_
_entity_poly.entity_id
_entity_poly.type
_entity_poly.pdbx_seq_one_letter_code
_entity_poly.pdbx_strand_id
1 'polypeptide(L)'
;LAAAVSASAPLAVTPAHLLHGRFACDYLFPLPCVLAWLLLLVDATRSQSSWRFVAAGGVLGLGLYTYIASLVTMPVCLLLTYVGLFALGEKRLRPHALVTAGFLLVVLPLALYLVAVPEVYAGFVGRYGGTNVDLDVLHHPRAVFRTHLVTERWPIYRSFFEPPFLFDRAETHVMSSTYTTGVFLRAMKVLIPLGTYHILRNRRTPFTMLLIAVCLSAPLAASLIPEKHAIDRALLLLPMGALIGAFGVDWLLMPRRWFAAWPARILCVGLFIWMAVQFNDFYREYLTTYPIRAAFWFDGNHKGAFEPIVRQHPRDDPRFIYLSAGLPRIRDHWKLYLFGHGRRELLKRTVFFTQDDLRLDAVRPGSLLLTGADDPVERSFLKMADVKAVVHITEPDGSPSFTIFERTASTSVYRFDGTYSVKIDVACTPQSARDVCANIATTTSCPSTDTITVANNLALDRCGYLDQAAVTEHGLYSGVSMSYGIPIAGTFATTGMFRLSGSGVFQGSRYELTFSLTKRN
;
A
#
# COMPACT_ATOMS: atom_id res chain seq x y z
N LEU A 1 39.51 -0.06 20.71
CA LEU A 1 38.82 1.19 20.30
C LEU A 1 38.86 1.40 18.78
N ALA A 2 40.04 1.57 18.16
CA ALA A 2 40.16 1.84 16.72
C ALA A 2 39.44 0.83 15.80
N ALA A 3 39.59 -0.48 16.07
CA ALA A 3 38.91 -1.54 15.31
C ALA A 3 37.38 -1.53 15.50
N ALA A 4 36.88 -1.09 16.66
CA ALA A 4 35.45 -0.97 16.90
C ALA A 4 34.88 0.23 16.12
N VAL A 5 35.58 1.37 16.16
CA VAL A 5 35.21 2.58 15.41
C VAL A 5 35.25 2.32 13.90
N SER A 6 36.26 1.61 13.40
CA SER A 6 36.40 1.31 11.98
C SER A 6 35.36 0.32 11.44
N ALA A 7 34.65 -0.42 12.31
CA ALA A 7 33.53 -1.26 11.92
C ALA A 7 32.19 -0.53 12.13
N SER A 8 32.03 0.17 13.25
CA SER A 8 30.77 0.84 13.61
C SER A 8 30.50 2.07 12.76
N ALA A 9 31.51 2.88 12.45
CA ALA A 9 31.32 4.10 11.66
C ALA A 9 30.86 3.78 10.23
N PRO A 10 31.50 2.88 9.46
CA PRO A 10 31.01 2.53 8.13
C PRO A 10 29.60 1.96 8.14
N LEU A 11 29.26 1.10 9.10
CA LEU A 11 27.91 0.55 9.22
C LEU A 11 26.87 1.65 9.50
N ALA A 12 27.18 2.57 10.41
CA ALA A 12 26.28 3.67 10.77
C ALA A 12 26.01 4.63 9.60
N VAL A 13 27.01 4.88 8.76
CA VAL A 13 26.87 5.76 7.57
C VAL A 13 26.52 5.00 6.30
N THR A 14 26.19 3.71 6.38
CA THR A 14 25.79 2.94 5.21
C THR A 14 24.39 3.35 4.75
N PRO A 15 24.21 3.81 3.48
CA PRO A 15 22.91 4.29 2.97
C PRO A 15 21.75 3.32 3.21
N ALA A 16 21.94 2.04 2.87
CA ALA A 16 20.92 1.02 3.04
C ALA A 16 20.54 0.82 4.52
N HIS A 17 21.51 0.88 5.44
CA HIS A 17 21.25 0.76 6.87
C HIS A 17 20.40 1.93 7.38
N LEU A 18 20.69 3.16 6.95
CA LEU A 18 19.90 4.34 7.32
C LEU A 18 18.46 4.27 6.76
N LEU A 19 18.30 3.93 5.48
CA LEU A 19 17.01 3.84 4.81
C LEU A 19 16.08 2.84 5.53
N HIS A 20 16.52 1.59 5.67
CA HIS A 20 15.72 0.57 6.33
C HIS A 20 15.54 0.84 7.83
N GLY A 21 16.50 1.50 8.46
CA GLY A 21 16.42 1.89 9.87
C GLY A 21 15.33 2.92 10.13
N ARG A 22 15.16 3.89 9.22
CA ARG A 22 14.14 4.93 9.34
C ARG A 22 12.74 4.44 9.00
N PHE A 23 12.62 3.49 8.08
CA PHE A 23 11.34 2.84 7.79
C PHE A 23 10.93 1.81 8.85
N ALA A 24 11.82 1.46 9.77
CA ALA A 24 11.62 0.41 10.76
C ALA A 24 11.18 -0.92 10.11
N CYS A 25 11.80 -1.26 8.97
CA CYS A 25 11.51 -2.51 8.28
C CYS A 25 12.02 -3.71 9.10
N ASP A 26 11.24 -4.80 9.08
CA ASP A 26 11.57 -6.09 9.68
C ASP A 26 12.85 -6.71 9.11
N TYR A 27 13.26 -6.30 7.90
CA TYR A 27 14.51 -6.69 7.25
C TYR A 27 15.78 -6.50 8.12
N LEU A 28 15.75 -5.56 9.08
CA LEU A 28 16.87 -5.29 9.98
C LEU A 28 16.91 -6.21 11.21
N PHE A 29 15.80 -6.83 11.58
CA PHE A 29 15.69 -7.66 12.78
C PHE A 29 16.62 -8.89 12.79
N PRO A 30 17.00 -9.50 11.64
CA PRO A 30 18.00 -10.57 11.60
C PRO A 30 19.42 -10.11 11.98
N LEU A 31 19.77 -8.84 11.74
CA LEU A 31 21.13 -8.33 11.92
C LEU A 31 21.66 -8.45 13.36
N PRO A 32 20.93 -8.01 14.40
CA PRO A 32 21.38 -8.20 15.78
C PRO A 32 21.53 -9.68 16.14
N CYS A 33 20.69 -10.58 15.62
CA CYS A 33 20.80 -12.01 15.86
C CYS A 33 22.10 -12.58 15.30
N VAL A 34 22.45 -12.23 14.05
CA VAL A 34 23.68 -12.70 13.39
C VAL A 34 24.93 -12.12 14.07
N LEU A 35 24.90 -10.84 14.43
CA LEU A 35 26.02 -10.20 15.15
C LEU A 35 26.21 -10.81 16.55
N ALA A 36 25.14 -11.02 17.30
CA ALA A 36 25.20 -11.67 18.61
C ALA A 36 25.66 -13.13 18.49
N TRP A 37 25.20 -13.88 17.49
CA TRP A 37 25.71 -15.23 17.20
C TRP A 37 27.22 -15.23 16.95
N LEU A 38 27.73 -14.35 16.08
CA LEU A 38 29.17 -14.26 15.80
C LEU A 38 29.97 -13.93 17.06
N LEU A 39 29.52 -12.95 17.85
CA LEU A 39 30.17 -12.56 19.10
C LEU A 39 30.18 -13.72 20.11
N LEU A 40 29.04 -14.37 20.31
CA LEU A 40 28.90 -15.51 21.22
C LEU A 40 29.76 -16.69 20.78
N LEU A 41 29.86 -16.95 19.48
CA LEU A 41 30.69 -18.04 18.95
C LEU A 41 32.19 -17.77 19.15
N VAL A 42 32.65 -16.55 18.85
CA VAL A 42 34.04 -16.13 19.13
C VAL A 42 34.36 -16.22 20.61
N ASP A 43 33.43 -15.78 21.47
CA ASP A 43 33.63 -15.79 22.91
C ASP A 43 33.54 -17.21 23.51
N ALA A 44 32.65 -18.06 22.98
CA ALA A 44 32.52 -19.47 23.36
C ALA A 44 33.81 -20.25 23.08
N THR A 45 34.42 -20.04 21.92
CA THR A 45 35.67 -20.73 21.57
C THR A 45 36.87 -20.25 22.37
N ARG A 46 36.93 -18.96 22.74
CA ARG A 46 37.98 -18.42 23.61
C ARG A 46 37.86 -18.89 25.05
N SER A 47 36.65 -18.86 25.60
CA SER A 47 36.38 -19.22 27.00
C SER A 47 36.12 -20.70 27.24
N GLN A 48 35.87 -21.47 26.18
CA GLN A 48 35.39 -22.86 26.23
C GLN A 48 34.09 -23.03 27.05
N SER A 49 33.31 -21.96 27.19
CA SER A 49 32.08 -21.96 27.97
C SER A 49 30.93 -22.63 27.23
N SER A 50 30.36 -23.69 27.81
CA SER A 50 29.28 -24.48 27.19
C SER A 50 28.00 -23.68 26.98
N TRP A 51 27.63 -22.81 27.92
CA TRP A 51 26.39 -22.02 27.81
C TRP A 51 26.45 -21.04 26.64
N ARG A 52 27.64 -20.55 26.26
CA ARG A 52 27.81 -19.61 25.14
C ARG A 52 27.58 -20.28 23.79
N PHE A 53 27.92 -21.57 23.64
CA PHE A 53 27.54 -22.35 22.46
C PHE A 53 26.02 -22.53 22.36
N VAL A 54 25.36 -22.84 23.49
CA VAL A 54 23.88 -22.91 23.55
C VAL A 54 23.27 -21.56 23.20
N ALA A 55 23.77 -20.46 23.77
CA ALA A 55 23.29 -19.11 23.47
C ALA A 55 23.51 -18.73 22.00
N ALA A 56 24.67 -19.08 21.41
CA ALA A 56 24.95 -18.82 20.00
C ALA A 56 23.92 -19.53 19.09
N GLY A 57 23.60 -20.80 19.39
CA GLY A 57 22.54 -21.53 18.69
C GLY A 57 21.15 -20.95 18.93
N GLY A 58 20.84 -20.59 20.18
CA GLY A 58 19.55 -20.02 20.55
C GLY A 58 19.26 -18.68 19.87
N VAL A 59 20.26 -17.81 19.73
CA VAL A 59 20.11 -16.53 19.01
C VAL A 59 19.89 -16.74 17.51
N LEU A 60 20.55 -17.74 16.89
CA LEU A 60 20.22 -18.12 15.51
C LEU A 60 18.78 -18.65 15.39
N GLY A 61 18.33 -19.44 16.37
CA GLY A 61 16.95 -19.92 16.45
C GLY A 61 15.97 -18.76 16.59
N LEU A 62 16.28 -17.76 17.42
CA LEU A 62 15.48 -16.55 17.58
C LEU A 62 15.41 -15.75 16.27
N GLY A 63 16.50 -15.74 15.51
CA GLY A 63 16.56 -15.12 14.18
C GLY A 63 15.50 -15.65 13.21
N LEU A 64 15.03 -16.90 13.34
CA LEU A 64 13.98 -17.45 12.49
C LEU A 64 12.62 -16.74 12.64
N TYR A 65 12.37 -16.09 13.78
CA TYR A 65 11.14 -15.35 14.04
C TYR A 65 11.17 -13.91 13.51
N THR A 66 12.32 -13.46 12.97
CA THR A 66 12.54 -12.04 12.69
C THR A 66 12.10 -11.63 11.28
N TYR A 67 12.46 -12.42 10.27
CA TYR A 67 12.20 -12.09 8.88
C TYR A 67 12.18 -13.35 8.01
N ILE A 68 11.40 -13.35 6.93
CA ILE A 68 11.23 -14.52 6.05
C ILE A 68 12.54 -15.07 5.49
N ALA A 69 13.46 -14.20 5.05
CA ALA A 69 14.75 -14.65 4.53
C ALA A 69 15.58 -15.40 5.58
N SER A 70 15.33 -15.14 6.87
CA SER A 70 16.04 -15.80 7.97
C SER A 70 15.71 -17.28 8.08
N LEU A 71 14.58 -17.75 7.53
CA LEU A 71 14.25 -19.17 7.41
C LEU A 71 15.34 -19.95 6.65
N VAL A 72 16.03 -19.29 5.72
CA VAL A 72 17.15 -19.86 4.97
C VAL A 72 18.48 -19.43 5.58
N THR A 73 18.62 -18.17 5.96
CA THR A 73 19.90 -17.63 6.42
C THR A 73 20.36 -18.20 7.76
N MET A 74 19.47 -18.40 8.74
CA MET A 74 19.88 -18.90 10.07
C MET A 74 20.37 -20.36 10.04
N PRO A 75 19.71 -21.29 9.32
CA PRO A 75 20.26 -22.63 9.09
C PRO A 75 21.60 -22.60 8.35
N VAL A 76 21.76 -21.70 7.37
CA VAL A 76 23.06 -21.52 6.70
C VAL A 76 24.13 -21.04 7.68
N CYS A 77 23.85 -20.07 8.55
CA CYS A 77 24.76 -19.65 9.62
C CYS A 77 25.09 -20.79 10.60
N LEU A 78 24.12 -21.66 10.90
CA LEU A 78 24.34 -22.85 11.73
C LEU A 78 25.27 -23.85 11.04
N LEU A 79 25.08 -24.13 9.75
CA LEU A 79 25.97 -24.97 8.96
C LEU A 79 27.38 -24.38 8.88
N LEU A 80 27.48 -23.07 8.65
CA LEU A 80 28.76 -22.36 8.67
C LEU A 80 29.42 -22.38 10.05
N THR A 81 28.64 -22.42 11.15
CA THR A 81 29.16 -22.65 12.50
C THR A 81 29.85 -24.00 12.58
N TYR A 82 29.23 -25.07 12.07
CA TYR A 82 29.83 -26.41 12.08
C TYR A 82 31.12 -26.45 11.27
N VAL A 83 31.13 -25.85 10.07
CA VAL A 83 32.33 -25.74 9.25
C VAL A 83 33.43 -24.94 9.96
N GLY A 84 33.07 -23.83 10.63
CA GLY A 84 34.00 -23.00 11.38
C GLY A 84 34.63 -23.72 12.57
N LEU A 85 33.83 -24.46 13.35
CA LEU A 85 34.31 -25.29 14.46
C LEU A 85 35.22 -26.43 13.98
N PHE A 86 34.82 -27.11 12.90
CA PHE A 86 35.65 -28.13 12.28
C PHE A 86 36.99 -27.56 11.79
N ALA A 87 36.98 -26.40 11.14
CA ALA A 87 38.18 -25.71 10.68
C ALA A 87 39.09 -25.20 11.81
N LEU A 88 38.56 -25.04 13.03
CA LEU A 88 39.34 -24.78 14.24
C LEU A 88 40.02 -26.05 14.81
N GLY A 89 39.78 -27.22 14.20
CA GLY A 89 40.29 -28.49 14.70
C GLY A 89 39.48 -29.06 15.87
N GLU A 90 38.30 -28.51 16.14
CA GLU A 90 37.42 -29.01 17.20
C GLU A 90 36.80 -30.34 16.76
N LYS A 91 37.34 -31.44 17.28
CA LYS A 91 36.86 -32.80 16.98
C LYS A 91 35.79 -33.27 17.96
N ARG A 92 35.57 -32.56 19.06
CA ARG A 92 34.60 -32.99 20.08
C ARG A 92 33.20 -32.75 19.55
N LEU A 93 32.31 -33.73 19.74
CA LEU A 93 30.89 -33.58 19.38
C LEU A 93 30.17 -32.55 20.26
N ARG A 94 30.72 -32.24 21.44
CA ARG A 94 30.07 -31.40 22.45
C ARG A 94 29.74 -29.98 21.96
N PRO A 95 30.66 -29.18 21.39
CA PRO A 95 30.33 -27.84 20.91
C PRO A 95 29.26 -27.85 19.80
N HIS A 96 29.34 -28.80 18.87
CA HIS A 96 28.33 -28.97 17.83
C HIS A 96 26.95 -29.26 18.45
N ALA A 97 26.87 -30.26 19.34
CA ALA A 97 25.64 -30.64 20.01
C ALA A 97 25.04 -29.49 20.84
N LEU A 98 25.87 -28.68 21.50
CA LEU A 98 25.41 -27.54 22.30
C LEU A 98 24.81 -26.42 21.44
N VAL A 99 25.44 -26.08 20.31
CA VAL A 99 24.88 -25.10 19.37
C VAL A 99 23.57 -25.64 18.77
N THR A 100 23.54 -26.92 18.35
CA THR A 100 22.32 -27.55 17.83
C THR A 100 21.21 -27.55 18.88
N ALA A 101 21.51 -27.89 20.14
CA ALA A 101 20.54 -27.91 21.22
C ALA A 101 19.94 -26.52 21.49
N GLY A 102 20.78 -25.48 21.52
CA GLY A 102 20.30 -24.10 21.67
C GLY A 102 19.40 -23.66 20.52
N PHE A 103 19.77 -23.99 19.28
CA PHE A 103 18.96 -23.71 18.10
C PHE A 103 17.61 -24.42 18.15
N LEU A 104 17.61 -25.74 18.35
CA LEU A 104 16.39 -26.56 18.41
C LEU A 104 15.46 -26.15 19.55
N LEU A 105 15.99 -25.77 20.71
CA LEU A 105 15.20 -25.31 21.85
C LEU A 105 14.32 -24.10 21.48
N VAL A 106 14.86 -23.17 20.69
CA VAL A 106 14.15 -21.95 20.28
C VAL A 106 13.27 -22.20 19.04
N VAL A 107 13.63 -23.16 18.18
CA VAL A 107 12.84 -23.53 16.99
C VAL A 107 11.64 -24.40 17.33
N LEU A 108 11.73 -25.21 18.38
CA LEU A 108 10.70 -26.19 18.74
C LEU A 108 9.30 -25.54 18.89
N PRO A 109 9.11 -24.40 19.58
CA PRO A 109 7.80 -23.75 19.66
C PRO A 109 7.23 -23.36 18.29
N LEU A 110 8.05 -22.83 17.37
CA LEU A 110 7.63 -22.52 16.01
C LEU A 110 7.24 -23.77 15.24
N ALA A 111 8.04 -24.83 15.33
CA ALA A 111 7.73 -26.10 14.68
C ALA A 111 6.41 -26.70 15.19
N LEU A 112 6.20 -26.71 16.51
CA LEU A 112 4.94 -27.15 17.13
C LEU A 112 3.76 -26.29 16.70
N TYR A 113 3.94 -24.96 16.61
CA TYR A 113 2.90 -24.04 16.15
C TYR A 113 2.51 -24.28 14.69
N LEU A 114 3.49 -24.46 13.79
CA LEU A 114 3.24 -24.72 12.37
C LEU A 114 2.56 -26.08 12.13
N VAL A 115 2.86 -27.08 12.96
CA VAL A 115 2.16 -28.38 12.93
C VAL A 115 0.74 -28.26 13.47
N ALA A 116 0.53 -27.47 14.54
CA ALA A 116 -0.77 -27.28 15.14
C ALA A 116 -1.72 -26.39 14.32
N VAL A 117 -1.19 -25.45 13.53
CA VAL A 117 -1.95 -24.49 12.72
C VAL A 117 -1.49 -24.54 11.25
N PRO A 118 -1.85 -25.60 10.51
CA PRO A 118 -1.37 -25.83 9.15
C PRO A 118 -1.80 -24.73 8.18
N GLU A 119 -2.85 -23.97 8.47
CA GLU A 119 -3.32 -22.83 7.66
C GLU A 119 -2.28 -21.71 7.59
N VAL A 120 -1.48 -21.52 8.65
CA VAL A 120 -0.39 -20.53 8.66
C VAL A 120 0.68 -20.93 7.66
N TYR A 121 1.05 -22.21 7.63
CA TYR A 121 2.00 -22.75 6.68
C TYR A 121 1.45 -22.70 5.25
N ALA A 122 0.21 -23.13 5.03
CA ALA A 122 -0.44 -23.08 3.73
C ALA A 122 -0.57 -21.64 3.20
N GLY A 123 -0.93 -20.69 4.06
CA GLY A 123 -0.99 -19.26 3.71
C GLY A 123 0.38 -18.67 3.39
N PHE A 124 1.42 -19.09 4.12
CA PHE A 124 2.80 -18.71 3.83
C PHE A 124 3.25 -19.25 2.45
N VAL A 125 3.04 -20.53 2.21
CA VAL A 125 3.31 -21.18 0.92
C VAL A 125 2.50 -20.55 -0.20
N GLY A 126 1.24 -20.21 0.02
CA GLY A 126 0.40 -19.55 -0.97
C GLY A 126 0.93 -18.16 -1.37
N ARG A 127 1.41 -17.36 -0.41
CA ARG A 127 1.94 -16.01 -0.66
C ARG A 127 3.31 -16.00 -1.34
N TYR A 128 4.17 -16.96 -1.01
CA TYR A 128 5.57 -16.95 -1.46
C TYR A 128 5.93 -18.07 -2.44
N GLY A 129 5.13 -19.13 -2.52
CA GLY A 129 5.27 -20.25 -3.45
C GLY A 129 4.53 -20.06 -4.77
N GLY A 130 3.53 -19.17 -4.83
CA GLY A 130 2.72 -18.91 -6.04
C GLY A 130 3.46 -18.21 -7.20
N THR A 131 4.69 -17.76 -6.98
CA THR A 131 5.55 -17.11 -7.99
C THR A 131 6.87 -17.88 -8.14
N ASN A 132 6.83 -19.02 -8.84
CA ASN A 132 8.00 -19.77 -9.31
C ASN A 132 9.03 -20.20 -8.23
N VAL A 133 8.67 -20.15 -6.95
CA VAL A 133 9.45 -20.83 -5.91
C VAL A 133 8.89 -22.23 -5.83
N ASP A 134 9.43 -23.13 -6.66
CA ASP A 134 9.16 -24.56 -6.59
C ASP A 134 9.47 -25.04 -5.16
N LEU A 135 8.46 -25.09 -4.30
CA LEU A 135 8.54 -25.83 -3.03
C LEU A 135 8.71 -27.33 -3.29
N ASP A 136 8.59 -27.75 -4.55
CA ASP A 136 9.11 -29.02 -5.06
C ASP A 136 10.61 -29.22 -4.78
N VAL A 137 11.38 -28.18 -4.46
CA VAL A 137 12.75 -28.24 -3.91
C VAL A 137 12.84 -29.07 -2.62
N LEU A 138 11.80 -29.05 -1.76
CA LEU A 138 11.71 -29.86 -0.54
C LEU A 138 11.35 -31.32 -0.84
N HIS A 139 10.60 -31.57 -1.90
CA HIS A 139 10.17 -32.92 -2.31
C HIS A 139 11.15 -33.60 -3.27
N HIS A 140 11.95 -32.82 -4.02
CA HIS A 140 12.86 -33.27 -5.05
C HIS A 140 14.22 -32.55 -4.92
N PRO A 141 15.02 -32.83 -3.87
CA PRO A 141 16.30 -32.15 -3.61
C PRO A 141 17.32 -32.29 -4.76
N ARG A 142 17.16 -33.29 -5.65
CA ARG A 142 17.98 -33.46 -6.86
C ARG A 142 17.56 -32.56 -8.03
N ALA A 143 16.30 -32.11 -8.09
CA ALA A 143 15.81 -31.19 -9.13
C ALA A 143 16.39 -29.78 -8.93
N VAL A 144 16.66 -29.41 -7.68
CA VAL A 144 17.36 -28.18 -7.27
C VAL A 144 18.69 -28.03 -8.02
N PHE A 145 19.45 -29.12 -8.15
CA PHE A 145 20.77 -29.13 -8.81
C PHE A 145 20.73 -29.24 -10.34
N ARG A 146 19.55 -29.29 -10.98
CA ARG A 146 19.44 -29.20 -12.44
C ARG A 146 19.43 -27.73 -12.90
N THR A 147 19.67 -27.56 -14.21
CA THR A 147 19.77 -26.32 -15.01
C THR A 147 19.21 -25.03 -14.40
N HIS A 148 18.03 -25.06 -13.79
CA HIS A 148 17.35 -23.93 -13.14
C HIS A 148 18.18 -23.16 -12.08
N LEU A 149 18.99 -23.83 -11.24
CA LEU A 149 19.85 -23.13 -10.26
C LEU A 149 20.93 -22.28 -10.96
N VAL A 150 21.53 -22.84 -12.01
CA VAL A 150 22.68 -22.23 -12.70
C VAL A 150 22.23 -21.19 -13.74
N THR A 151 21.11 -21.41 -14.43
CA THR A 151 20.64 -20.48 -15.47
C THR A 151 19.82 -19.33 -14.90
N GLU A 152 19.00 -19.55 -13.87
CA GLU A 152 18.09 -18.52 -13.36
C GLU A 152 18.56 -17.89 -12.05
N ARG A 153 19.01 -18.70 -11.08
CA ARG A 153 19.33 -18.22 -9.74
C ARG A 153 20.74 -17.62 -9.63
N TRP A 154 21.70 -18.16 -10.38
CA TRP A 154 23.06 -17.63 -10.39
C TRP A 154 23.17 -16.18 -10.88
N PRO A 155 22.51 -15.75 -12.00
CA PRO A 155 22.50 -14.34 -12.38
C PRO A 155 21.91 -13.43 -11.30
N ILE A 156 20.87 -13.89 -10.60
CA ILE A 156 20.26 -13.13 -9.49
C ILE A 156 21.25 -13.03 -8.33
N TYR A 157 21.83 -14.14 -7.88
CA TYR A 157 22.84 -14.14 -6.82
C TYR A 157 24.03 -13.23 -7.15
N ARG A 158 24.56 -13.30 -8.39
CA ARG A 158 25.66 -12.46 -8.86
C ARG A 158 25.30 -10.97 -8.84
N SER A 159 24.05 -10.61 -9.13
CA SER A 159 23.59 -9.22 -9.15
C SER A 159 23.84 -8.49 -7.83
N PHE A 160 23.81 -9.19 -6.70
CA PHE A 160 24.09 -8.63 -5.37
C PHE A 160 25.56 -8.23 -5.16
N PHE A 161 26.47 -8.74 -5.99
CA PHE A 161 27.91 -8.46 -5.92
C PHE A 161 28.39 -7.55 -7.06
N GLU A 162 27.49 -7.05 -7.90
CA GLU A 162 27.84 -6.12 -8.96
C GLU A 162 28.34 -4.79 -8.34
N PRO A 163 29.55 -4.30 -8.71
CA PRO A 163 30.07 -3.05 -8.15
C PRO A 163 29.15 -1.84 -8.33
N PRO A 164 28.44 -1.67 -9.47
CA PRO A 164 27.48 -0.57 -9.63
C PRO A 164 26.40 -0.61 -8.55
N PHE A 165 25.81 -1.78 -8.30
CA PHE A 165 24.79 -1.96 -7.27
C PHE A 165 25.32 -1.71 -5.87
N LEU A 166 26.49 -2.28 -5.54
CA LEU A 166 27.05 -2.18 -4.20
C LEU A 166 27.55 -0.77 -3.85
N PHE A 167 28.06 0.01 -4.81
CA PHE A 167 28.81 1.24 -4.49
C PHE A 167 28.34 2.49 -5.24
N ASP A 168 27.73 2.35 -6.41
CA ASP A 168 27.45 3.48 -7.29
C ASP A 168 25.97 3.87 -7.27
N ARG A 169 25.07 2.94 -7.61
CA ARG A 169 23.60 3.12 -7.63
C ARG A 169 22.90 1.81 -7.30
N ALA A 170 22.16 1.79 -6.20
CA ALA A 170 21.29 0.65 -5.89
C ALA A 170 19.96 0.79 -6.64
N GLU A 171 19.80 0.17 -7.80
CA GLU A 171 18.56 0.22 -8.59
C GLU A 171 17.66 -0.96 -8.22
N THR A 172 16.86 -0.80 -7.16
CA THR A 172 15.90 -1.82 -6.71
C THR A 172 14.48 -1.33 -6.86
N HIS A 173 14.04 -0.55 -5.88
CA HIS A 173 12.78 0.12 -5.78
C HIS A 173 12.98 1.31 -4.83
N VAL A 174 12.16 2.35 -4.97
CA VAL A 174 12.39 3.62 -4.27
C VAL A 174 12.37 3.45 -2.74
N MET A 175 11.67 2.45 -2.18
CA MET A 175 11.70 2.23 -0.73
C MET A 175 13.06 1.76 -0.19
N SER A 176 13.90 1.13 -1.02
CA SER A 176 15.19 0.57 -0.59
C SER A 176 16.39 1.36 -1.10
N SER A 177 16.18 2.43 -1.87
CA SER A 177 17.27 3.21 -2.45
C SER A 177 16.84 4.62 -2.87
N THR A 178 17.78 5.57 -2.80
CA THR A 178 17.62 6.91 -3.39
C THR A 178 17.97 6.95 -4.89
N TYR A 179 18.48 5.85 -5.46
CA TYR A 179 19.07 5.72 -6.81
C TYR A 179 20.35 6.51 -7.08
N THR A 180 20.85 7.25 -6.10
CA THR A 180 22.05 8.09 -6.26
C THR A 180 23.30 7.54 -5.62
N THR A 181 23.13 6.62 -4.69
CA THR A 181 24.22 5.92 -4.01
C THR A 181 23.97 4.41 -4.06
N GLY A 182 25.04 3.62 -4.03
CA GLY A 182 24.96 2.18 -3.87
C GLY A 182 24.52 1.77 -2.47
N VAL A 183 24.48 0.45 -2.25
CA VAL A 183 24.23 -0.15 -0.94
C VAL A 183 25.21 0.38 0.13
N PHE A 184 26.48 0.48 -0.24
CA PHE A 184 27.57 1.07 0.53
C PHE A 184 28.07 2.37 -0.13
N LEU A 185 28.75 3.21 0.66
CA LEU A 185 29.48 4.37 0.13
C LEU A 185 30.65 3.93 -0.75
N ARG A 186 31.04 4.74 -1.74
CA ARG A 186 32.11 4.41 -2.71
C ARG A 186 33.47 4.17 -2.07
N ALA A 187 33.74 4.73 -0.89
CA ALA A 187 34.99 4.42 -0.17
C ALA A 187 35.09 2.93 0.20
N MET A 188 33.95 2.26 0.42
CA MET A 188 33.91 0.82 0.68
C MET A 188 34.34 -0.02 -0.53
N LYS A 189 34.29 0.53 -1.75
CA LYS A 189 34.86 -0.08 -2.96
C LYS A 189 36.36 -0.32 -2.83
N VAL A 190 37.05 0.44 -1.99
CA VAL A 190 38.48 0.27 -1.68
C VAL A 190 38.66 -0.57 -0.40
N LEU A 191 37.91 -0.25 0.66
CA LEU A 191 38.09 -0.89 1.97
C LEU A 191 37.69 -2.38 1.97
N ILE A 192 36.61 -2.77 1.28
CA ILE A 192 36.15 -4.17 1.26
C ILE A 192 37.17 -5.07 0.54
N PRO A 193 37.68 -4.76 -0.68
CA PRO A 193 38.71 -5.56 -1.31
C PRO A 193 40.02 -5.62 -0.52
N LEU A 194 40.47 -4.48 0.06
CA LEU A 194 41.66 -4.47 0.92
C LEU A 194 41.48 -5.33 2.16
N GLY A 195 40.32 -5.26 2.80
CA GLY A 195 39.99 -6.07 3.96
C GLY A 195 39.91 -7.55 3.64
N THR A 196 39.30 -7.90 2.51
CA THR A 196 39.27 -9.27 1.99
C THR A 196 40.68 -9.79 1.74
N TYR A 197 41.52 -9.00 1.07
CA TYR A 197 42.92 -9.34 0.84
C TYR A 197 43.69 -9.56 2.14
N HIS A 198 43.53 -8.65 3.12
CA HIS A 198 44.18 -8.75 4.43
C HIS A 198 43.73 -9.97 5.21
N ILE A 199 42.44 -10.30 5.19
CA ILE A 199 41.91 -11.53 5.79
C ILE A 199 42.55 -12.75 5.14
N LEU A 200 42.57 -12.82 3.82
CA LEU A 200 43.06 -14.00 3.10
C LEU A 200 44.57 -14.20 3.22
N ARG A 201 45.36 -13.12 3.30
CA ARG A 201 46.83 -13.18 3.30
C ARG A 201 47.47 -13.08 4.69
N ASN A 202 46.96 -12.21 5.56
CA ASN A 202 47.67 -11.81 6.78
C ASN A 202 46.90 -12.16 8.06
N ARG A 203 45.56 -12.27 8.00
CA ARG A 203 44.69 -12.49 9.16
C ARG A 203 43.81 -13.73 8.98
N ARG A 204 44.30 -14.75 8.29
CA ARG A 204 43.53 -15.95 7.96
C ARG A 204 43.31 -16.79 9.22
N THR A 205 42.11 -16.70 9.78
CA THR A 205 41.65 -17.49 10.92
C THR A 205 40.29 -18.08 10.56
N PRO A 206 39.85 -19.19 11.17
CA PRO A 206 38.53 -19.74 10.89
C PRO A 206 37.40 -18.72 11.09
N PHE A 207 37.53 -17.80 12.04
CA PHE A 207 36.55 -16.71 12.26
C PHE A 207 36.54 -15.65 11.18
N THR A 208 37.70 -15.22 10.68
CA THR A 208 37.76 -14.25 9.59
C THR A 208 37.33 -14.87 8.27
N MET A 209 37.57 -16.16 8.07
CA MET A 209 37.01 -16.92 6.95
C MET A 209 35.49 -17.11 7.09
N LEU A 210 34.99 -17.34 8.31
CA LEU A 210 33.55 -17.39 8.60
C LEU A 210 32.87 -16.06 8.25
N LEU A 211 33.49 -14.92 8.56
CA LEU A 211 32.98 -13.60 8.18
C LEU A 211 32.79 -13.48 6.65
N ILE A 212 33.80 -13.88 5.88
CA ILE A 212 33.72 -13.89 4.40
C ILE A 212 32.64 -14.86 3.94
N ALA A 213 32.57 -16.06 4.52
CA ALA A 213 31.58 -17.06 4.15
C ALA A 213 30.14 -16.57 4.43
N VAL A 214 29.90 -15.92 5.57
CA VAL A 214 28.60 -15.32 5.89
C VAL A 214 28.28 -14.20 4.91
N CYS A 215 29.24 -13.31 4.60
CA CYS A 215 29.06 -12.26 3.60
C CYS A 215 28.67 -12.82 2.22
N LEU A 216 29.34 -13.86 1.76
CA LEU A 216 29.03 -14.51 0.49
C LEU A 216 27.68 -15.24 0.54
N SER A 217 27.34 -15.84 1.67
CA SER A 217 26.07 -16.55 1.84
C SER A 217 24.85 -15.63 2.00
N ALA A 218 25.05 -14.34 2.32
CA ALA A 218 23.97 -13.42 2.65
C ALA A 218 22.89 -13.32 1.55
N PRO A 219 23.22 -13.27 0.24
CA PRO A 219 22.22 -13.21 -0.82
C PRO A 219 21.57 -14.55 -1.17
N LEU A 220 21.94 -15.67 -0.53
CA LEU A 220 21.38 -16.99 -0.87
C LEU A 220 19.86 -17.00 -0.73
N ALA A 221 19.35 -16.50 0.40
CA ALA A 221 17.91 -16.40 0.65
C ALA A 221 17.22 -15.48 -0.37
N ALA A 222 17.82 -14.33 -0.66
CA ALA A 222 17.31 -13.37 -1.64
C ALA A 222 17.24 -13.95 -3.06
N SER A 223 18.23 -14.76 -3.45
CA SER A 223 18.31 -15.35 -4.78
C SER A 223 17.20 -16.38 -5.08
N LEU A 224 16.53 -16.91 -4.05
CA LEU A 224 15.38 -17.81 -4.21
C LEU A 224 14.14 -17.13 -4.78
N ILE A 225 14.10 -15.79 -4.79
CA ILE A 225 13.02 -15.02 -5.41
C ILE A 225 13.58 -14.37 -6.68
N PRO A 226 12.87 -14.39 -7.83
CA PRO A 226 13.36 -13.90 -9.11
C PRO A 226 13.40 -12.35 -9.19
N GLU A 227 14.02 -11.71 -8.20
CA GLU A 227 14.15 -10.27 -8.09
C GLU A 227 15.63 -9.92 -7.94
N LYS A 228 16.18 -9.25 -8.96
CA LYS A 228 17.58 -8.82 -8.94
C LYS A 228 17.73 -7.64 -7.99
N HIS A 229 18.93 -7.51 -7.42
CA HIS A 229 19.34 -6.37 -6.61
C HIS A 229 18.54 -6.13 -5.31
N ALA A 230 17.50 -6.89 -4.95
CA ALA A 230 16.64 -6.68 -3.77
C ALA A 230 17.37 -6.70 -2.40
N ILE A 231 18.00 -5.58 -2.02
CA ILE A 231 18.90 -5.47 -0.86
C ILE A 231 18.20 -5.73 0.47
N ASP A 232 16.90 -5.42 0.55
CA ASP A 232 16.00 -5.72 1.66
C ASP A 232 16.01 -7.20 2.06
N ARG A 233 16.34 -8.11 1.12
CA ARG A 233 16.45 -9.55 1.38
C ARG A 233 17.88 -10.04 1.67
N ALA A 234 18.86 -9.17 1.54
CA ALA A 234 20.28 -9.49 1.69
C ALA A 234 21.01 -8.55 2.66
N LEU A 235 20.29 -7.91 3.60
CA LEU A 235 20.86 -6.92 4.52
C LEU A 235 21.96 -7.44 5.43
N LEU A 236 22.13 -8.77 5.57
CA LEU A 236 23.31 -9.35 6.23
C LEU A 236 24.62 -8.93 5.55
N LEU A 237 24.60 -8.56 4.27
CA LEU A 237 25.75 -7.98 3.59
C LEU A 237 26.27 -6.73 4.34
N LEU A 238 25.40 -5.92 4.94
CA LEU A 238 25.78 -4.64 5.54
C LEU A 238 26.77 -4.80 6.72
N PRO A 239 26.42 -5.51 7.81
CA PRO A 239 27.35 -5.69 8.92
C PRO A 239 28.58 -6.49 8.51
N MET A 240 28.46 -7.47 7.61
CA MET A 240 29.61 -8.27 7.17
C MET A 240 30.57 -7.43 6.32
N GLY A 241 30.05 -6.64 5.38
CA GLY A 241 30.81 -5.73 4.54
C GLY A 241 31.50 -4.63 5.36
N ALA A 242 30.84 -4.10 6.40
CA ALA A 242 31.44 -3.15 7.33
C ALA A 242 32.59 -3.77 8.13
N LEU A 243 32.41 -4.99 8.66
CA LEU A 243 33.46 -5.73 9.37
C LEU A 243 34.65 -6.08 8.45
N ILE A 244 34.39 -6.52 7.21
CA ILE A 244 35.44 -6.74 6.22
C ILE A 244 36.16 -5.43 5.91
N GLY A 245 35.43 -4.33 5.70
CA GLY A 245 36.00 -3.00 5.51
C GLY A 245 36.89 -2.53 6.67
N ALA A 246 36.53 -2.88 7.91
CA ALA A 246 37.35 -2.62 9.09
C ALA A 246 38.71 -3.34 9.05
N PHE A 247 38.77 -4.55 8.48
CA PHE A 247 40.05 -5.21 8.19
C PHE A 247 40.85 -4.47 7.11
N GLY A 248 40.18 -3.80 6.16
CA GLY A 248 40.85 -2.93 5.20
C GLY A 248 41.52 -1.73 5.87
N VAL A 249 40.87 -1.16 6.89
CA VAL A 249 41.45 -0.12 7.74
C VAL A 249 42.64 -0.67 8.56
N ASP A 250 42.51 -1.86 9.19
CA ASP A 250 43.63 -2.52 9.89
C ASP A 250 44.83 -2.71 8.96
N TRP A 251 44.58 -3.11 7.70
CA TRP A 251 45.64 -3.25 6.71
C TRP A 251 46.33 -1.93 6.39
N LEU A 252 45.59 -0.82 6.20
CA LEU A 252 46.18 0.49 5.94
C LEU A 252 46.99 1.03 7.13
N LEU A 253 46.58 0.70 8.36
CA LEU A 253 47.24 1.15 9.58
C LEU A 253 48.37 0.22 10.06
N MET A 254 48.55 -0.94 9.43
CA MET A 254 49.60 -1.90 9.78
C MET A 254 51.01 -1.24 9.77
N PRO A 255 51.88 -1.51 10.77
CA PRO A 255 53.23 -0.97 10.82
C PRO A 255 54.02 -1.32 9.55
N ARG A 256 54.51 -0.31 8.84
CA ARG A 256 55.35 -0.42 7.65
C ARG A 256 56.58 0.48 7.81
N ARG A 257 57.61 0.27 6.98
CA ARG A 257 58.74 1.21 6.87
C ARG A 257 58.19 2.63 6.63
N TRP A 258 58.78 3.63 7.26
CA TRP A 258 58.19 4.97 7.39
C TRP A 258 57.73 5.58 6.05
N PHE A 259 58.52 5.41 4.98
CA PHE A 259 58.20 5.86 3.62
C PHE A 259 56.88 5.29 3.07
N ALA A 260 56.51 4.06 3.44
CA ALA A 260 55.26 3.42 3.02
C ALA A 260 54.11 3.61 4.03
N ALA A 261 54.40 4.03 5.27
CA ALA A 261 53.40 4.20 6.31
C ALA A 261 52.59 5.50 6.15
N TRP A 262 53.24 6.59 5.73
CA TRP A 262 52.59 7.90 5.59
C TRP A 262 51.52 7.93 4.47
N PRO A 263 51.78 7.42 3.25
CA PRO A 263 50.77 7.36 2.19
C PRO A 263 49.55 6.51 2.57
N ALA A 264 49.75 5.37 3.25
CA ALA A 264 48.66 4.50 3.66
C ALA A 264 47.74 5.15 4.71
N ARG A 265 48.33 5.91 5.66
CA ARG A 265 47.58 6.68 6.66
C ARG A 265 46.81 7.84 6.01
N ILE A 266 47.42 8.55 5.07
CA ILE A 266 46.74 9.60 4.30
C ILE A 266 45.57 9.01 3.52
N LEU A 267 45.77 7.88 2.84
CA LEU A 267 44.71 7.19 2.12
C LEU A 267 43.57 6.80 3.08
N CYS A 268 43.89 6.25 4.25
CA CYS A 268 42.89 5.90 5.27
C CYS A 268 42.08 7.12 5.70
N VAL A 269 42.73 8.22 6.08
CA VAL A 269 42.05 9.46 6.50
C VAL A 269 41.23 10.03 5.33
N GLY A 270 41.78 10.05 4.12
CA GLY A 270 41.10 10.50 2.91
C GLY A 270 39.84 9.69 2.60
N LEU A 271 39.87 8.36 2.79
CA LEU A 271 38.71 7.50 2.64
C LEU A 271 37.61 7.83 3.65
N PHE A 272 37.95 8.09 4.93
CA PHE A 272 36.96 8.48 5.95
C PHE A 272 36.37 9.88 5.68
N ILE A 273 37.19 10.85 5.27
CA ILE A 273 36.70 12.17 4.84
C ILE A 273 35.75 12.00 3.65
N TRP A 274 36.13 11.19 2.67
CA TRP A 274 35.30 10.93 1.49
C TRP A 274 33.98 10.23 1.84
N MET A 275 33.97 9.32 2.82
CA MET A 275 32.74 8.74 3.35
C MET A 275 31.84 9.80 3.98
N ALA A 276 32.38 10.70 4.79
CA ALA A 276 31.61 11.77 5.42
C ALA A 276 30.97 12.71 4.39
N VAL A 277 31.72 13.08 3.34
CA VAL A 277 31.20 13.91 2.23
C VAL A 277 30.09 13.19 1.47
N GLN A 278 30.33 11.93 1.04
CA GLN A 278 29.32 11.16 0.31
C GLN A 278 28.05 10.93 1.14
N PHE A 279 28.21 10.63 2.43
CA PHE A 279 27.07 10.43 3.32
C PHE A 279 26.29 11.73 3.52
N ASN A 280 26.96 12.88 3.65
CA ASN A 280 26.28 14.17 3.71
C ASN A 280 25.46 14.44 2.44
N ASP A 281 26.01 14.15 1.26
CA ASP A 281 25.30 14.36 -0.01
C ASP A 281 24.08 13.43 -0.12
N PHE A 282 24.27 12.15 0.17
CA PHE A 282 23.19 11.18 0.28
C PHE A 282 22.12 11.61 1.29
N TYR A 283 22.52 12.07 2.48
CA TYR A 283 21.61 12.44 3.56
C TYR A 283 20.79 13.69 3.22
N ARG A 284 21.41 14.68 2.57
CA ARG A 284 20.69 15.86 2.06
C ARG A 284 19.64 15.45 1.05
N GLU A 285 20.03 14.64 0.06
CA GLU A 285 19.09 14.16 -0.95
C GLU A 285 17.96 13.31 -0.35
N TYR A 286 18.31 12.44 0.61
CA TYR A 286 17.35 11.62 1.36
C TYR A 286 16.31 12.48 2.09
N LEU A 287 16.68 13.65 2.59
CA LEU A 287 15.77 14.56 3.27
C LEU A 287 15.00 15.50 2.32
N THR A 288 15.54 15.82 1.14
CA THR A 288 14.94 16.83 0.24
C THR A 288 14.21 16.20 -0.94
N THR A 289 14.94 15.48 -1.79
CA THR A 289 14.44 15.06 -3.11
C THR A 289 13.85 13.66 -3.07
N TYR A 290 14.37 12.82 -2.19
CA TYR A 290 13.89 11.46 -2.01
C TYR A 290 12.40 11.38 -1.62
N PRO A 291 11.88 12.16 -0.64
CA PRO A 291 10.47 12.08 -0.27
C PRO A 291 9.53 12.38 -1.43
N ILE A 292 9.91 13.31 -2.32
CA ILE A 292 9.15 13.62 -3.55
C ILE A 292 9.08 12.40 -4.46
N ARG A 293 10.23 11.78 -4.78
CA ARG A 293 10.28 10.60 -5.66
C ARG A 293 9.62 9.38 -5.03
N ALA A 294 9.68 9.28 -3.71
CA ALA A 294 9.15 8.16 -2.96
C ALA A 294 7.66 8.29 -2.62
N ALA A 295 7.08 9.50 -2.72
CA ALA A 295 5.70 9.78 -2.31
C ALA A 295 4.70 8.80 -2.91
N PHE A 296 4.82 8.51 -4.21
CA PHE A 296 3.98 7.54 -4.90
C PHE A 296 4.05 6.12 -4.30
N TRP A 297 5.22 5.68 -3.84
CA TRP A 297 5.39 4.37 -3.18
C TRP A 297 4.79 4.32 -1.77
N PHE A 298 4.56 5.48 -1.15
CA PHE A 298 3.92 5.61 0.15
C PHE A 298 2.43 6.00 0.04
N ASP A 299 1.83 5.76 -1.13
CA ASP A 299 0.44 6.07 -1.46
C ASP A 299 0.10 7.57 -1.27
N GLY A 300 1.09 8.46 -1.32
CA GLY A 300 0.91 9.91 -1.23
C GLY A 300 0.60 10.49 0.16
N ASN A 301 0.32 11.80 0.19
CA ASN A 301 0.12 12.64 1.37
C ASN A 301 -1.23 12.41 2.10
N HIS A 302 -1.43 11.18 2.61
CA HIS A 302 -2.61 10.79 3.38
C HIS A 302 -2.90 11.73 4.56
N LYS A 303 -1.87 12.17 5.28
CA LYS A 303 -2.03 13.10 6.40
C LYS A 303 -2.65 14.42 5.94
N GLY A 304 -2.17 14.96 4.82
CA GLY A 304 -2.71 16.16 4.18
C GLY A 304 -4.17 15.99 3.75
N ALA A 305 -4.56 14.80 3.29
CA ALA A 305 -5.95 14.49 2.95
C ALA A 305 -6.87 14.34 4.17
N PHE A 306 -6.39 13.70 5.24
CA PHE A 306 -7.20 13.39 6.41
C PHE A 306 -7.40 14.58 7.35
N GLU A 307 -6.38 15.41 7.52
CA GLU A 307 -6.42 16.50 8.50
C GLU A 307 -7.54 17.52 8.23
N PRO A 308 -7.76 18.00 6.98
CA PRO A 308 -8.88 18.88 6.67
C PRO A 308 -10.23 18.23 6.94
N ILE A 309 -10.40 16.95 6.58
CA ILE A 309 -11.66 16.21 6.80
C ILE A 309 -11.99 16.13 8.29
N VAL A 310 -11.00 15.74 9.10
CA VAL A 310 -11.17 15.61 10.55
C VAL A 310 -11.38 16.96 11.23
N ARG A 311 -10.70 18.01 10.77
CA ARG A 311 -10.85 19.37 11.30
C ARG A 311 -12.24 19.95 11.01
N GLN A 312 -12.83 19.63 9.87
CA GLN A 312 -14.15 20.11 9.46
C GLN A 312 -15.32 19.33 10.07
N HIS A 313 -15.05 18.19 10.71
CA HIS A 313 -16.06 17.38 11.41
C HIS A 313 -15.88 17.51 12.93
N PRO A 314 -16.57 18.45 13.61
CA PRO A 314 -16.64 18.46 15.07
C PRO A 314 -17.34 17.21 15.60
N ARG A 315 -17.21 16.93 16.90
CA ARG A 315 -17.73 15.69 17.51
C ARG A 315 -19.25 15.52 17.33
N ASP A 316 -19.98 16.63 17.33
CA ASP A 316 -21.45 16.64 17.25
C ASP A 316 -21.98 16.78 15.81
N ASP A 317 -21.10 16.91 14.82
CA ASP A 317 -21.50 16.90 13.41
C ASP A 317 -22.20 15.58 13.09
N PRO A 318 -23.35 15.52 12.40
CA PRO A 318 -23.99 14.25 12.02
C PRO A 318 -23.60 13.73 10.62
N ARG A 319 -22.80 14.46 9.83
CA ARG A 319 -22.48 14.13 8.43
C ARG A 319 -21.63 12.86 8.29
N PHE A 320 -21.72 12.17 7.15
CA PHE A 320 -20.86 11.03 6.85
C PHE A 320 -19.61 11.47 6.08
N ILE A 321 -18.52 10.72 6.24
CA ILE A 321 -17.27 10.91 5.52
C ILE A 321 -17.19 9.83 4.45
N TYR A 322 -16.99 10.21 3.20
CA TYR A 322 -16.92 9.28 2.08
C TYR A 322 -15.49 9.20 1.58
N LEU A 323 -14.91 8.00 1.53
CA LEU A 323 -13.54 7.78 1.06
C LEU A 323 -13.57 6.81 -0.13
N SER A 324 -12.91 7.16 -1.24
CA SER A 324 -12.79 6.25 -2.39
C SER A 324 -12.09 4.95 -1.97
N ALA A 325 -12.71 3.82 -2.26
CA ALA A 325 -12.17 2.49 -2.01
C ALA A 325 -11.09 2.11 -3.05
N GLY A 326 -10.94 2.88 -4.13
CA GLY A 326 -9.85 2.73 -5.10
C GLY A 326 -8.48 3.14 -4.56
N LEU A 327 -8.44 3.88 -3.44
CA LEU A 327 -7.22 4.30 -2.79
C LEU A 327 -6.52 3.12 -2.08
N PRO A 328 -5.24 2.82 -2.39
CA PRO A 328 -4.52 1.73 -1.74
C PRO A 328 -4.48 1.88 -0.22
N ARG A 329 -4.82 0.81 0.50
CA ARG A 329 -4.75 0.75 1.99
C ARG A 329 -5.49 1.87 2.74
N ILE A 330 -6.38 2.60 2.07
CA ILE A 330 -7.08 3.77 2.63
C ILE A 330 -7.81 3.45 3.93
N ARG A 331 -8.39 2.24 4.01
CA ARG A 331 -9.11 1.74 5.20
C ARG A 331 -8.19 1.68 6.41
N ASP A 332 -6.99 1.15 6.23
CA ASP A 332 -6.01 0.97 7.29
C ASP A 332 -5.38 2.31 7.69
N HIS A 333 -4.98 3.12 6.70
CA HIS A 333 -4.43 4.46 6.94
C HIS A 333 -5.42 5.36 7.67
N TRP A 334 -6.68 5.38 7.25
CA TRP A 334 -7.73 6.17 7.91
C TRP A 334 -7.97 5.72 9.35
N LYS A 335 -8.10 4.41 9.57
CA LYS A 335 -8.30 3.83 10.91
C LYS A 335 -7.14 4.19 11.84
N LEU A 336 -5.89 4.01 11.38
CA LEU A 336 -4.69 4.36 12.16
C LEU A 336 -4.64 5.87 12.46
N TYR A 337 -4.95 6.72 11.48
CA TYR A 337 -4.99 8.16 11.66
C TYR A 337 -6.01 8.57 12.73
N LEU A 338 -7.25 8.07 12.64
CA LEU A 338 -8.29 8.36 13.64
C LEU A 338 -7.91 7.84 15.04
N PHE A 339 -7.26 6.68 15.13
CA PHE A 339 -6.81 6.12 16.40
C PHE A 339 -5.73 6.98 17.05
N GLY A 340 -4.76 7.46 16.25
CA GLY A 340 -3.70 8.35 16.71
C GLY A 340 -4.21 9.71 17.19
N HIS A 341 -5.33 10.21 16.65
CA HIS A 341 -5.91 11.52 17.01
C HIS A 341 -7.09 11.41 17.98
N GLY A 342 -7.42 10.22 18.49
CA GLY A 342 -8.54 10.03 19.41
C GLY A 342 -9.92 10.34 18.80
N ARG A 343 -10.08 10.15 17.47
CA ARG A 343 -11.30 10.44 16.69
C ARG A 343 -12.01 9.16 16.21
N ARG A 344 -12.06 8.14 17.07
CA ARG A 344 -12.58 6.80 16.72
C ARG A 344 -14.06 6.82 16.32
N GLU A 345 -14.82 7.81 16.78
CA GLU A 345 -16.23 7.99 16.44
C GLU A 345 -16.46 8.23 14.95
N LEU A 346 -15.50 8.84 14.25
CA LEU A 346 -15.60 9.08 12.80
C LEU A 346 -15.55 7.78 12.01
N LEU A 347 -14.94 6.71 12.55
CA LEU A 347 -14.87 5.41 11.87
C LEU A 347 -16.26 4.81 11.64
N LYS A 348 -17.20 4.99 12.58
CA LYS A 348 -18.59 4.54 12.46
C LYS A 348 -19.37 5.31 11.38
N ARG A 349 -18.86 6.48 11.00
CA ARG A 349 -19.47 7.41 10.03
C ARG A 349 -18.68 7.50 8.74
N THR A 350 -17.74 6.58 8.54
CA THR A 350 -16.95 6.50 7.32
C THR A 350 -17.58 5.49 6.38
N VAL A 351 -17.85 5.92 5.14
CA VAL A 351 -18.34 5.08 4.06
C VAL A 351 -17.24 4.97 3.02
N PHE A 352 -16.86 3.75 2.67
CA PHE A 352 -15.95 3.49 1.56
C PHE A 352 -16.79 3.22 0.32
N PHE A 353 -16.47 3.87 -0.79
CA PHE A 353 -17.28 3.79 -2.00
C PHE A 353 -16.44 3.54 -3.25
N THR A 354 -17.05 2.94 -4.26
CA THR A 354 -16.49 2.82 -5.62
C THR A 354 -17.30 3.69 -6.58
N GLN A 355 -16.86 3.80 -7.83
CA GLN A 355 -17.60 4.52 -8.86
C GLN A 355 -19.02 3.97 -9.05
N ASP A 356 -19.21 2.66 -8.90
CA ASP A 356 -20.48 1.99 -9.16
C ASP A 356 -21.43 2.03 -7.94
N ASP A 357 -20.87 2.09 -6.74
CA ASP A 357 -21.64 1.99 -5.49
C ASP A 357 -22.16 3.35 -4.98
N LEU A 358 -21.58 4.47 -5.44
CA LEU A 358 -21.93 5.77 -4.88
C LEU A 358 -23.20 6.37 -5.48
N ARG A 359 -24.25 6.36 -4.67
CA ARG A 359 -25.52 7.05 -4.92
C ARG A 359 -25.48 8.48 -4.37
N LEU A 360 -25.08 9.45 -5.21
CA LEU A 360 -24.95 10.87 -4.81
C LEU A 360 -26.27 11.52 -4.35
N ASP A 361 -27.41 10.97 -4.75
CA ASP A 361 -28.75 11.31 -4.28
C ASP A 361 -28.95 11.01 -2.79
N ALA A 362 -28.28 9.96 -2.27
CA ALA A 362 -28.32 9.60 -0.86
C ALA A 362 -27.28 10.34 0.00
N VAL A 363 -26.31 11.03 -0.62
CA VAL A 363 -25.28 11.80 0.08
C VAL A 363 -25.84 13.15 0.51
N ARG A 364 -25.85 13.41 1.81
CA ARG A 364 -26.34 14.68 2.35
C ARG A 364 -25.47 15.85 1.87
N PRO A 365 -26.06 17.00 1.47
CA PRO A 365 -25.32 18.23 1.20
C PRO A 365 -24.39 18.61 2.36
N GLY A 366 -23.21 19.12 2.01
CA GLY A 366 -22.12 19.44 2.92
C GLY A 366 -21.27 18.23 3.34
N SER A 367 -21.59 17.00 2.92
CA SER A 367 -20.71 15.85 3.21
C SER A 367 -19.42 15.93 2.38
N LEU A 368 -18.31 15.49 2.98
CA LEU A 368 -16.99 15.49 2.32
C LEU A 368 -16.70 14.13 1.67
N LEU A 369 -16.19 14.18 0.45
CA LEU A 369 -15.78 13.01 -0.33
C LEU A 369 -14.30 13.13 -0.67
N LEU A 370 -13.50 12.11 -0.35
CA LEU A 370 -12.08 12.03 -0.69
C LEU A 370 -11.86 11.08 -1.86
N THR A 371 -11.15 11.55 -2.88
CA THR A 371 -10.69 10.73 -4.01
C THR A 371 -9.20 10.89 -4.21
N GLY A 372 -8.57 9.91 -4.87
CA GLY A 372 -7.21 10.06 -5.38
C GLY A 372 -7.19 10.98 -6.59
N ALA A 373 -6.05 11.63 -6.82
CA ALA A 373 -5.77 12.28 -8.08
C ALA A 373 -5.80 11.24 -9.23
N ASP A 374 -6.42 11.60 -10.35
CA ASP A 374 -6.63 10.78 -11.55
C ASP A 374 -7.52 9.53 -11.37
N ASP A 375 -8.13 9.35 -10.19
CA ASP A 375 -9.13 8.30 -9.94
C ASP A 375 -10.30 8.46 -10.94
N PRO A 376 -10.80 7.38 -11.58
CA PRO A 376 -12.03 7.42 -12.38
C PRO A 376 -13.20 8.15 -11.69
N VAL A 377 -13.30 8.04 -10.36
CA VAL A 377 -14.27 8.76 -9.55
C VAL A 377 -14.02 10.27 -9.59
N GLU A 378 -12.79 10.71 -9.40
CA GLU A 378 -12.43 12.13 -9.42
C GLU A 378 -12.80 12.78 -10.76
N ARG A 379 -12.43 12.11 -11.87
CA ARG A 379 -12.76 12.57 -13.23
C ARG A 379 -14.26 12.69 -13.49
N SER A 380 -15.06 11.89 -12.79
CA SER A 380 -16.52 11.97 -12.85
C SER A 380 -17.05 13.14 -12.02
N PHE A 381 -16.55 13.31 -10.79
CA PHE A 381 -16.95 14.40 -9.90
C PHE A 381 -16.60 15.77 -10.45
N LEU A 382 -15.44 15.94 -11.10
CA LEU A 382 -15.06 17.21 -11.72
C LEU A 382 -16.04 17.67 -12.81
N LYS A 383 -16.88 16.79 -13.36
CA LYS A 383 -17.89 17.11 -14.38
C LYS A 383 -19.30 17.31 -13.81
N MET A 384 -19.52 17.02 -12.53
CA MET A 384 -20.83 17.05 -11.90
C MET A 384 -21.06 18.39 -11.18
N ALA A 385 -22.20 19.04 -11.42
CA ALA A 385 -22.59 20.27 -10.70
C ALA A 385 -22.90 20.03 -9.20
N ASP A 386 -23.20 18.77 -8.87
CA ASP A 386 -23.66 18.30 -7.57
C ASP A 386 -22.53 18.15 -6.54
N VAL A 387 -21.28 18.26 -6.96
CA VAL A 387 -20.10 18.19 -6.09
C VAL A 387 -19.14 19.31 -6.46
N LYS A 388 -18.49 19.89 -5.45
CA LYS A 388 -17.53 20.97 -5.64
C LYS A 388 -16.20 20.56 -5.02
N ALA A 389 -15.11 20.66 -5.78
CA ALA A 389 -13.77 20.53 -5.22
C ALA A 389 -13.52 21.67 -4.23
N VAL A 390 -13.23 21.33 -2.97
CA VAL A 390 -12.98 22.30 -1.90
C VAL A 390 -11.51 22.39 -1.53
N VAL A 391 -10.77 21.29 -1.65
CA VAL A 391 -9.34 21.25 -1.34
C VAL A 391 -8.64 20.29 -2.29
N HIS A 392 -7.56 20.76 -2.91
CA HIS A 392 -6.59 19.91 -3.61
C HIS A 392 -5.39 19.67 -2.70
N ILE A 393 -5.03 18.42 -2.50
CA ILE A 393 -3.89 18.01 -1.71
C ILE A 393 -2.78 17.63 -2.67
N THR A 394 -1.66 18.32 -2.56
CA THR A 394 -0.48 18.08 -3.38
C THR A 394 0.62 17.38 -2.59
N GLU A 395 1.51 16.72 -3.32
CA GLU A 395 2.81 16.30 -2.83
C GLU A 395 3.75 17.51 -2.68
N PRO A 396 4.94 17.34 -2.05
CA PRO A 396 5.88 18.44 -1.86
C PRO A 396 6.41 19.08 -3.15
N ASP A 397 6.30 18.40 -4.30
CA ASP A 397 6.64 18.93 -5.63
C ASP A 397 5.47 19.67 -6.33
N GLY A 398 4.31 19.73 -5.68
CA GLY A 398 3.10 20.34 -6.22
C GLY A 398 2.26 19.42 -7.10
N SER A 399 2.69 18.17 -7.34
CA SER A 399 1.85 17.20 -8.05
C SER A 399 0.58 16.88 -7.26
N PRO A 400 -0.58 16.70 -7.91
CA PRO A 400 -1.83 16.39 -7.22
C PRO A 400 -1.78 14.96 -6.67
N SER A 401 -2.25 14.78 -5.44
CA SER A 401 -2.27 13.49 -4.73
C SER A 401 -3.70 13.07 -4.39
N PHE A 402 -4.48 14.01 -3.84
CA PHE A 402 -5.88 13.79 -3.51
C PHE A 402 -6.71 15.04 -3.76
N THR A 403 -8.01 14.85 -3.97
CA THR A 403 -8.98 15.94 -3.98
C THR A 403 -10.10 15.66 -2.99
N ILE A 404 -10.43 16.68 -2.20
CA ILE A 404 -11.59 16.67 -1.32
C ILE A 404 -12.70 17.43 -2.03
N PHE A 405 -13.82 16.76 -2.20
CA PHE A 405 -15.07 17.32 -2.72
C PHE A 405 -16.06 17.52 -1.59
N GLU A 406 -16.91 18.53 -1.73
CA GLU A 406 -18.08 18.75 -0.90
C GLU A 406 -19.33 18.55 -1.75
N ARG A 407 -20.29 17.77 -1.26
CA ARG A 407 -21.62 17.66 -1.87
C ARG A 407 -22.33 19.01 -1.79
N THR A 408 -22.61 19.63 -2.92
CA THR A 408 -23.40 20.87 -2.96
C THR A 408 -24.88 20.55 -2.78
N ALA A 409 -25.68 21.50 -2.30
CA ALA A 409 -27.12 21.36 -2.42
C ALA A 409 -27.44 21.55 -3.90
N SER A 410 -27.88 20.50 -4.61
CA SER A 410 -28.33 20.70 -5.98
C SER A 410 -29.67 21.44 -5.93
N THR A 411 -29.65 22.73 -6.26
CA THR A 411 -30.82 23.36 -6.84
C THR A 411 -30.88 22.86 -8.28
N SER A 412 -31.43 21.67 -8.48
CA SER A 412 -31.86 21.24 -9.80
C SER A 412 -33.01 22.14 -10.23
N VAL A 413 -32.68 23.31 -10.77
CA VAL A 413 -33.62 24.14 -11.51
C VAL A 413 -33.84 23.42 -12.83
N TYR A 414 -34.89 22.61 -12.91
CA TYR A 414 -35.37 22.10 -14.19
C TYR A 414 -35.78 23.30 -15.04
N ARG A 415 -34.92 23.66 -15.99
CA ARG A 415 -35.26 24.67 -16.99
C ARG A 415 -36.19 24.00 -18.00
N PHE A 416 -37.49 24.17 -17.80
CA PHE A 416 -38.52 23.74 -18.75
C PHE A 416 -38.51 24.67 -19.96
N ASP A 417 -37.61 24.44 -20.91
CA ASP A 417 -37.60 25.11 -22.22
C ASP A 417 -38.07 24.09 -23.29
N GLY A 418 -39.38 23.90 -23.44
CA GLY A 418 -39.94 23.03 -24.48
C GLY A 418 -41.41 22.63 -24.31
N THR A 419 -41.99 22.08 -25.38
CA THR A 419 -43.31 21.46 -25.40
C THR A 419 -43.15 19.95 -25.17
N TYR A 420 -43.89 19.37 -24.21
CA TYR A 420 -43.80 17.94 -23.89
C TYR A 420 -45.09 17.23 -24.30
N SER A 421 -45.02 16.33 -25.28
CA SER A 421 -46.14 15.50 -25.70
C SER A 421 -46.13 14.17 -24.96
N VAL A 422 -47.27 13.77 -24.40
CA VAL A 422 -47.47 12.45 -23.77
C VAL A 422 -48.49 11.68 -24.62
N LYS A 423 -48.08 10.56 -25.22
CA LYS A 423 -49.02 9.66 -25.91
C LYS A 423 -49.73 8.79 -24.89
N ILE A 424 -51.06 8.77 -24.94
CA ILE A 424 -51.91 7.92 -24.10
C ILE A 424 -52.78 7.09 -25.03
N ASP A 425 -52.58 5.77 -25.05
CA ASP A 425 -53.46 4.86 -25.79
C ASP A 425 -54.69 4.54 -24.94
N VAL A 426 -55.88 4.99 -25.38
CA VAL A 426 -57.15 4.73 -24.70
C VAL A 426 -57.96 3.74 -25.52
N ALA A 427 -58.08 2.49 -25.05
CA ALA A 427 -58.90 1.47 -25.71
C ALA A 427 -60.39 1.77 -25.49
N CYS A 428 -61.10 2.17 -26.55
CA CYS A 428 -62.55 2.38 -26.51
C CYS A 428 -63.28 1.14 -27.05
N THR A 429 -64.20 0.57 -26.27
CA THR A 429 -65.16 -0.44 -26.75
C THR A 429 -66.39 0.24 -27.35
N PRO A 430 -66.82 -0.11 -28.58
CA PRO A 430 -67.92 0.58 -29.24
C PRO A 430 -69.27 0.11 -28.66
N GLN A 431 -70.03 1.03 -28.07
CA GLN A 431 -71.47 0.85 -27.83
C GLN A 431 -72.25 1.95 -28.53
N SER A 432 -73.01 1.54 -29.55
CA SER A 432 -74.12 2.21 -30.26
C SER A 432 -74.21 3.75 -30.27
N ALA A 433 -73.97 4.30 -31.47
CA ALA A 433 -74.56 5.51 -32.06
C ALA A 433 -74.45 6.88 -31.36
N ARG A 434 -73.79 6.99 -30.21
CA ARG A 434 -73.13 8.23 -29.76
C ARG A 434 -71.81 7.84 -29.09
N ASP A 435 -70.69 8.24 -29.69
CA ASP A 435 -69.35 8.05 -29.12
C ASP A 435 -69.22 8.89 -27.85
N VAL A 436 -69.71 8.35 -26.73
CA VAL A 436 -69.31 8.79 -25.40
C VAL A 436 -68.16 7.87 -25.02
N CYS A 437 -66.91 8.36 -25.09
CA CYS A 437 -65.84 7.73 -24.33
C CYS A 437 -66.36 7.62 -22.89
N ALA A 438 -66.51 6.40 -22.37
CA ALA A 438 -66.83 6.22 -20.98
C ALA A 438 -65.88 7.11 -20.17
N ASN A 439 -66.43 7.94 -19.27
CA ASN A 439 -65.64 8.67 -18.29
C ASN A 439 -64.57 7.71 -17.79
N ILE A 440 -63.29 8.11 -17.88
CA ILE A 440 -62.17 7.33 -17.37
C ILE A 440 -62.58 6.89 -15.96
N ALA A 441 -62.85 5.60 -15.79
CA ALA A 441 -63.39 5.10 -14.55
C ALA A 441 -62.38 5.46 -13.46
N THR A 442 -62.82 6.23 -12.46
CA THR A 442 -62.00 6.68 -11.32
C THR A 442 -61.53 5.55 -10.41
N THR A 443 -61.67 4.29 -10.83
CA THR A 443 -61.41 3.10 -10.01
C THR A 443 -60.74 1.94 -10.76
N THR A 444 -60.27 2.11 -12.00
CA THR A 444 -59.48 1.05 -12.65
C THR A 444 -58.00 1.19 -12.31
N SER A 445 -57.53 0.24 -11.51
CA SER A 445 -56.13 -0.14 -11.26
C SER A 445 -55.23 0.13 -12.47
N CYS A 446 -54.07 0.74 -12.22
CA CYS A 446 -53.00 0.96 -13.19
C CYS A 446 -52.86 -0.26 -14.12
N PRO A 447 -52.90 -0.07 -15.45
CA PRO A 447 -52.39 -1.09 -16.35
C PRO A 447 -50.92 -1.29 -16.01
N SER A 448 -50.53 -2.56 -15.98
CA SER A 448 -49.17 -3.04 -15.72
C SER A 448 -48.11 -2.19 -16.43
N THR A 449 -47.13 -1.75 -15.63
CA THR A 449 -45.71 -1.55 -15.96
C THR A 449 -45.28 -1.77 -17.41
N ASP A 450 -45.68 -0.88 -18.32
CA ASP A 450 -44.95 -0.63 -19.55
C ASP A 450 -44.47 0.82 -19.51
N THR A 451 -43.17 0.93 -19.31
CA THR A 451 -42.36 2.15 -19.24
C THR A 451 -42.73 3.14 -20.34
N ILE A 452 -43.27 4.31 -19.96
CA ILE A 452 -43.33 5.48 -20.83
C ILE A 452 -41.96 6.15 -20.78
N THR A 453 -41.12 5.89 -21.78
CA THR A 453 -39.84 6.59 -21.94
C THR A 453 -40.11 7.99 -22.50
N VAL A 454 -40.13 8.99 -21.63
CA VAL A 454 -40.09 10.38 -22.05
C VAL A 454 -38.63 10.74 -22.35
N ALA A 455 -38.35 11.15 -23.59
CA ALA A 455 -37.04 11.68 -23.93
C ALA A 455 -36.69 12.84 -22.97
N ASN A 456 -35.55 12.70 -22.28
CA ASN A 456 -35.04 13.54 -21.17
C ASN A 456 -35.39 13.11 -19.73
N ASN A 457 -35.35 11.80 -19.42
CA ASN A 457 -35.18 11.25 -18.06
C ASN A 457 -36.17 11.75 -16.99
N LEU A 458 -37.44 12.00 -17.36
CA LEU A 458 -38.52 12.17 -16.39
C LEU A 458 -39.23 10.82 -16.18
N ALA A 459 -39.05 10.23 -15.01
CA ALA A 459 -39.85 9.11 -14.54
C ALA A 459 -41.08 9.66 -13.80
N LEU A 460 -42.28 9.22 -14.20
CA LEU A 460 -43.52 9.47 -13.47
C LEU A 460 -43.65 8.38 -12.39
N ASP A 461 -43.60 8.78 -11.11
CA ASP A 461 -43.84 7.86 -9.99
C ASP A 461 -45.09 8.29 -9.20
N ARG A 462 -45.96 7.30 -8.94
CA ARG A 462 -47.18 7.29 -8.10
C ARG A 462 -48.42 8.09 -8.54
N CYS A 463 -49.52 7.37 -8.75
CA CYS A 463 -50.88 7.91 -8.64
C CYS A 463 -51.25 8.12 -7.16
N GLY A 464 -51.35 9.37 -6.71
CA GLY A 464 -51.89 9.74 -5.40
C GLY A 464 -53.30 10.33 -5.54
N TYR A 465 -54.27 9.77 -4.81
CA TYR A 465 -55.66 10.25 -4.74
C TYR A 465 -55.77 11.56 -3.93
N LEU A 466 -56.72 12.44 -4.30
CA LEU A 466 -57.12 13.65 -3.56
C LEU A 466 -58.15 13.30 -2.47
N ASP A 467 -57.95 13.80 -1.25
CA ASP A 467 -58.95 13.80 -0.19
C ASP A 467 -60.20 14.61 -0.58
N GLN A 468 -61.39 14.11 -0.23
CA GLN A 468 -62.69 14.73 -0.53
C GLN A 468 -62.92 16.01 0.29
N ALA A 469 -63.48 17.04 -0.36
CA ALA A 469 -63.92 18.27 0.29
C ALA A 469 -65.14 18.02 1.20
N ALA A 470 -65.16 18.64 2.38
CA ALA A 470 -66.23 18.48 3.37
C ALA A 470 -67.57 19.11 2.92
N VAL A 471 -68.67 18.41 3.21
CA VAL A 471 -70.06 18.83 2.95
C VAL A 471 -70.54 19.73 4.08
N THR A 472 -71.15 20.88 3.76
CA THR A 472 -71.75 21.76 4.77
C THR A 472 -73.17 21.33 5.15
N GLU A 473 -73.66 21.78 6.31
CA GLU A 473 -74.93 21.36 6.96
C GLU A 473 -76.22 21.65 6.16
N HIS A 474 -76.13 22.17 4.94
CA HIS A 474 -77.27 22.35 4.02
C HIS A 474 -77.12 21.57 2.70
N GLY A 475 -76.17 20.64 2.60
CA GLY A 475 -76.09 19.68 1.49
C GLY A 475 -75.67 20.25 0.13
N LEU A 476 -75.05 21.44 0.10
CA LEU A 476 -74.54 22.06 -1.13
C LEU A 476 -73.01 22.13 -1.12
N TYR A 477 -72.41 21.76 -2.27
CA TYR A 477 -70.98 21.90 -2.55
C TYR A 477 -70.69 23.33 -3.04
N SER A 478 -69.80 24.07 -2.37
CA SER A 478 -69.34 25.38 -2.84
C SER A 478 -68.05 25.25 -3.66
N GLY A 479 -68.06 25.76 -4.89
CA GLY A 479 -66.85 26.11 -5.65
C GLY A 479 -66.57 25.23 -6.86
N VAL A 480 -66.95 25.73 -8.04
CA VAL A 480 -66.72 25.13 -9.36
C VAL A 480 -65.32 25.48 -9.86
N SER A 481 -64.52 24.45 -10.18
CA SER A 481 -63.65 24.40 -11.37
C SER A 481 -63.06 22.99 -11.46
N MET A 482 -63.68 22.11 -12.26
CA MET A 482 -63.10 20.80 -12.57
C MET A 482 -62.04 20.97 -13.65
N SER A 483 -60.80 21.26 -13.23
CA SER A 483 -59.62 20.96 -14.02
C SER A 483 -59.30 19.48 -13.83
N TYR A 484 -59.32 18.69 -14.91
CA TYR A 484 -58.69 17.38 -14.93
C TYR A 484 -57.17 17.59 -14.83
N GLY A 485 -56.66 17.70 -13.61
CA GLY A 485 -55.23 17.80 -13.33
C GLY A 485 -54.63 16.41 -13.29
N ILE A 486 -53.68 16.12 -14.18
CA ILE A 486 -52.66 15.11 -13.89
C ILE A 486 -51.76 15.76 -12.82
N PRO A 487 -51.63 15.20 -11.60
CA PRO A 487 -50.75 15.77 -10.61
C PRO A 487 -49.30 15.64 -11.08
N ILE A 488 -48.67 16.77 -11.39
CA ILE A 488 -47.22 16.86 -11.62
C ILE A 488 -46.62 17.35 -10.30
N ALA A 489 -45.97 16.46 -9.54
CA ALA A 489 -45.25 16.85 -8.34
C ALA A 489 -43.89 17.44 -8.73
N GLY A 490 -43.71 18.75 -8.51
CA GLY A 490 -42.43 19.45 -8.68
C GLY A 490 -42.38 20.70 -7.80
N THR A 491 -41.22 20.99 -7.22
CA THR A 491 -40.98 22.22 -6.45
C THR A 491 -40.64 23.33 -7.45
N PHE A 492 -41.60 24.21 -7.74
CA PHE A 492 -41.40 25.33 -8.67
C PHE A 492 -40.89 26.56 -7.91
N ALA A 493 -39.75 27.11 -8.32
CA ALA A 493 -39.10 28.26 -7.65
C ALA A 493 -39.81 29.61 -7.90
N THR A 494 -40.95 29.65 -8.58
CA THR A 494 -41.69 30.88 -8.87
C THR A 494 -43.20 30.65 -8.85
N THR A 495 -43.96 31.56 -8.24
CA THR A 495 -45.41 31.69 -8.44
C THR A 495 -45.69 32.08 -9.89
N GLY A 496 -46.33 31.21 -10.65
CA GLY A 496 -46.80 31.50 -12.01
C GLY A 496 -47.97 30.58 -12.37
N MET A 497 -48.94 31.08 -13.14
CA MET A 497 -50.03 30.24 -13.65
C MET A 497 -49.57 29.52 -14.92
N PHE A 498 -49.52 28.21 -14.87
CA PHE A 498 -49.29 27.37 -16.05
C PHE A 498 -50.62 27.04 -16.70
N ARG A 499 -50.72 27.24 -18.02
CA ARG A 499 -51.89 26.76 -18.77
C ARG A 499 -51.53 25.42 -19.39
N LEU A 500 -52.27 24.37 -19.02
CA LEU A 500 -52.26 23.11 -19.73
C LEU A 500 -53.29 23.23 -20.86
N SER A 501 -52.86 23.17 -22.12
CA SER A 501 -53.77 23.00 -23.25
C SER A 501 -53.47 21.70 -23.97
N GLY A 502 -54.50 20.86 -24.09
CA GLY A 502 -54.47 19.63 -24.87
C GLY A 502 -55.21 19.84 -26.19
N SER A 503 -54.62 19.40 -27.30
CA SER A 503 -55.37 19.10 -28.52
C SER A 503 -55.15 17.65 -28.90
N GLY A 504 -56.18 17.02 -29.46
CA GLY A 504 -56.06 15.65 -29.94
C GLY A 504 -56.84 15.41 -31.21
N VAL A 505 -56.31 14.50 -32.03
CA VAL A 505 -56.90 14.07 -33.29
C VAL A 505 -57.33 12.62 -33.13
N PHE A 506 -58.59 12.35 -33.42
CA PHE A 506 -59.14 10.99 -33.41
C PHE A 506 -58.70 10.25 -34.68
N GLN A 507 -57.98 9.15 -34.52
CA GLN A 507 -57.62 8.23 -35.61
C GLN A 507 -58.02 6.80 -35.24
N GLY A 508 -59.29 6.46 -35.46
CA GLY A 508 -59.83 5.15 -35.07
C GLY A 508 -59.91 5.00 -33.55
N SER A 509 -59.52 3.86 -32.99
CA SER A 509 -59.57 3.61 -31.54
C SER A 509 -58.45 4.29 -30.72
N ARG A 510 -57.82 5.35 -31.24
CA ARG A 510 -56.67 6.03 -30.61
C ARG A 510 -56.88 7.53 -30.50
N TYR A 511 -56.47 8.09 -29.36
CA TYR A 511 -56.42 9.52 -29.07
C TYR A 511 -54.96 9.93 -28.87
N GLU A 512 -54.47 10.87 -29.67
CA GLU A 512 -53.17 11.50 -29.42
C GLU A 512 -53.40 12.79 -28.63
N LEU A 513 -52.93 12.89 -27.39
CA LEU A 513 -53.06 14.09 -26.55
C LEU A 513 -51.73 14.83 -26.53
N THR A 514 -51.70 16.05 -27.09
CA THR A 514 -50.50 16.91 -27.01
C THR A 514 -50.72 17.95 -25.93
N PHE A 515 -49.97 17.86 -24.82
CA PHE A 515 -49.99 18.88 -23.79
C PHE A 515 -48.94 19.95 -24.10
N SER A 516 -49.34 21.22 -24.07
CA SER A 516 -48.36 22.31 -24.03
C SER A 516 -48.38 22.96 -22.65
N LEU A 517 -47.19 23.06 -22.05
CA LEU A 517 -46.98 23.81 -20.82
C LEU A 517 -46.35 25.14 -21.22
N THR A 518 -47.13 26.22 -21.16
CA THR A 518 -46.61 27.57 -21.45
C THR A 518 -46.58 28.39 -20.16
N LYS A 519 -45.42 28.97 -19.87
CA LYS A 519 -45.29 30.00 -18.83
C LYS A 519 -46.05 31.23 -19.31
N ARG A 520 -47.17 31.57 -18.66
CA ARG A 520 -47.72 32.93 -18.78
C ARG A 520 -46.87 33.85 -17.92
N ASN A 521 -46.33 34.90 -18.55
CA ASN A 521 -45.55 35.94 -17.87
C ASN A 521 -46.29 36.53 -16.67
#